data_AF-A0A382YQ84-F1
#
_entry.id   AF-A0A382YQ84-F1
#
_cell.length_a   1.000
_cell.length_b   1.000
_cell.length_c   1.000
_cell.angle_alpha   90.00
_cell.angle_beta   90.00
_cell.angle_gamma   90.00
#
_symmetry.space_group_name_H-M   'P 1'
#
loop_
_entity.id
_entity.type
_entity.pdbx_description
1 polymer ?
#
loop_
_entity_poly.entity_id
_entity_poly.type
_entity_poly.pdbx_seq_one_letter_code
_entity_poly.pdbx_strand_id
1 'polypeptide(L)' 'CPDRAVTRGEMAAFLVRALDLTPMTAGDPFTDDDGSLFETDIETLRSHGITAGCTTTTFCPDRAVTRGEMAAFLVRGLA' A
#
# COMPACT_ATOMS: atom_id res chain seq x y z
N CYS A 1 -2.30 15.34 11.71
CA CYS A 1 -1.22 16.09 12.39
C CYS A 1 0.12 15.60 11.85
N PRO A 2 1.13 16.46 11.68
CA PRO A 2 2.42 16.09 11.11
C PRO A 2 3.12 14.93 11.87
N ASP A 3 2.87 14.82 13.17
CA ASP A 3 3.48 13.77 14.01
C ASP A 3 2.67 12.46 14.06
N ARG A 4 1.52 12.39 13.36
CA ARG A 4 0.71 11.17 13.36
C ARG A 4 1.41 10.10 12.54
N ALA A 5 1.33 8.85 13.00
CA ALA A 5 1.80 7.72 12.23
C ALA A 5 1.05 7.64 10.89
N VAL A 6 1.78 7.32 9.83
CA VAL A 6 1.24 7.09 8.49
C VAL A 6 0.60 5.71 8.47
N THR A 7 -0.64 5.62 7.96
CA THR A 7 -1.32 4.33 7.80
C THR A 7 -0.80 3.59 6.56
N ARG A 8 -1.07 2.28 6.47
CA ARG A 8 -0.66 1.47 5.31
C ARG A 8 -1.30 1.97 4.02
N GLY A 9 -2.56 2.40 4.05
CA GLY A 9 -3.24 3.00 2.89
C GLY A 9 -2.63 4.33 2.47
N GLU A 10 -2.31 5.20 3.42
CA GLU A 10 -1.63 6.47 3.12
C GLU A 10 -0.22 6.26 2.56
N MET A 11 0.51 5.27 3.07
CA MET A 11 1.81 4.88 2.52
C MET A 11 1.69 4.37 1.08
N ALA A 12 0.61 3.65 0.75
CA ALA A 12 0.35 3.22 -0.63
C ALA A 12 0.22 4.44 -1.55
N ALA A 13 -0.59 5.41 -1.15
CA ALA A 13 -0.78 6.66 -1.89
C ALA A 13 0.53 7.44 -2.08
N PHE A 14 1.40 7.48 -1.08
CA PHE A 14 2.71 8.13 -1.18
C PHE A 14 3.62 7.44 -2.19
N LEU A 15 3.69 6.11 -2.16
CA LEU A 15 4.59 5.36 -3.02
C LEU A 15 4.14 5.36 -4.48
N VAL A 16 2.84 5.23 -4.75
CA VAL A 16 2.30 5.34 -6.11
C VAL A 16 2.68 6.68 -6.74
N ARG A 17 2.54 7.77 -5.98
CA ARG A 17 2.89 9.13 -6.45
C ARG A 17 4.39 9.36 -6.53
N ALA A 18 5.16 8.88 -5.56
CA ALA A 18 6.61 9.10 -5.51
C ALA A 18 7.36 8.32 -6.58
N LEU A 19 6.85 7.14 -6.96
CA LEU A 19 7.44 6.25 -7.95
C LEU A 19 6.81 6.41 -9.34
N ASP A 20 5.83 7.31 -9.50
CA ASP A 20 5.07 7.55 -10.74
C ASP A 20 4.52 6.26 -11.36
N LEU A 21 3.90 5.41 -10.51
CA LEU A 21 3.41 4.10 -10.94
C LEU A 21 2.13 4.25 -11.76
N THR A 22 2.07 3.53 -12.89
CA THR A 22 0.83 3.38 -13.66
C THR A 22 -0.22 2.68 -12.80
N PRO A 23 -1.42 3.26 -12.62
CA PRO A 23 -2.50 2.64 -11.86
C PRO A 23 -2.93 1.30 -12.44
N MET A 24 -3.06 0.27 -11.59
CA MET A 24 -3.42 -1.09 -11.98
C MET A 24 -4.26 -1.76 -10.90
N THR A 25 -5.41 -2.33 -11.30
CA THR A 25 -6.40 -2.96 -10.39
C THR A 25 -6.55 -4.46 -10.66
N ALA A 26 -5.48 -5.12 -11.10
CA ALA A 26 -5.54 -6.49 -11.59
C ALA A 26 -5.50 -7.51 -10.43
N GLY A 27 -6.58 -8.27 -10.28
CA GLY A 27 -6.63 -9.48 -9.46
C GLY A 27 -6.73 -9.21 -7.97
N ASP A 28 -7.48 -8.17 -7.58
CA ASP A 28 -7.74 -7.74 -6.21
C ASP A 28 -8.13 -8.90 -5.26
N PRO A 29 -7.28 -9.28 -4.29
CA PRO A 29 -7.57 -10.28 -3.30
C PRO A 29 -7.96 -9.64 -1.96
N PHE A 30 -7.80 -8.33 -1.80
CA PHE A 30 -7.95 -7.65 -0.54
C PHE A 30 -9.42 -7.22 -0.44
N THR A 31 -10.09 -7.67 0.60
CA THR A 31 -11.53 -7.39 0.77
C THR A 31 -11.77 -6.26 1.77
N ASP A 32 -10.70 -5.72 2.36
CA ASP A 32 -10.76 -4.71 3.42
C ASP A 32 -10.28 -3.32 2.96
N ASP A 33 -9.92 -3.17 1.68
CA ASP A 33 -9.71 -1.91 1.00
C ASP A 33 -10.86 -1.52 0.08
N ASP A 34 -11.85 -2.39 -0.16
CA ASP A 34 -13.11 -2.08 -0.84
C ASP A 34 -13.76 -0.78 -0.30
N GLY A 35 -13.89 0.23 -1.16
CA GLY A 35 -14.48 1.54 -0.81
C GLY A 35 -13.54 2.47 -0.04
N SER A 36 -12.28 2.08 0.16
CA SER A 36 -11.23 2.95 0.70
C SER A 36 -10.83 4.00 -0.33
N LEU A 37 -10.50 5.20 0.14
CA LEU A 37 -9.89 6.23 -0.72
C LEU A 37 -8.53 5.81 -1.29
N PHE A 38 -7.93 4.75 -0.71
CA PHE A 38 -6.62 4.24 -1.08
C PHE A 38 -6.68 2.93 -1.87
N GLU A 39 -7.87 2.41 -2.19
CA GLU A 39 -8.08 1.12 -2.88
C GLU A 39 -7.20 1.00 -4.13
N THR A 40 -7.36 1.91 -5.09
CA THR A 40 -6.55 1.90 -6.33
C THR A 40 -5.04 1.99 -6.06
N ASP A 41 -4.62 2.76 -5.04
CA ASP A 41 -3.20 2.89 -4.70
C ASP A 41 -2.65 1.57 -4.13
N ILE A 42 -3.44 0.88 -3.32
CA ILE A 42 -3.11 -0.42 -2.70
C ILE A 42 -2.99 -1.51 -3.77
N GLU A 43 -3.99 -1.61 -4.65
CA GLU A 43 -3.99 -2.56 -5.75
C GLU A 43 -2.83 -2.31 -6.73
N THR A 44 -2.50 -1.04 -6.97
CA THR A 44 -1.38 -0.66 -7.83
C THR A 44 -0.07 -1.15 -7.21
N LEU A 45 0.19 -0.88 -5.93
CA LEU A 45 1.37 -1.40 -5.25
C LEU A 45 1.44 -2.93 -5.30
N ARG A 46 0.30 -3.61 -5.18
CA ARG A 46 0.27 -5.08 -5.25
C ARG A 46 0.62 -5.57 -6.64
N SER A 47 0.06 -4.94 -7.67
CA SER A 47 0.30 -5.29 -9.08
C SER A 47 1.77 -5.12 -9.46
N HIS A 48 2.46 -4.14 -8.88
CA HIS A 48 3.91 -3.92 -9.03
C HIS A 48 4.77 -4.77 -8.08
N GLY A 49 4.18 -5.63 -7.25
CA GLY A 49 4.91 -6.50 -6.32
C GLY A 49 5.56 -5.77 -5.14
N ILE A 50 5.15 -4.52 -4.88
CA ILE A 50 5.74 -3.64 -3.86
C ILE A 50 5.17 -3.95 -2.46
N THR A 51 3.92 -4.41 -2.41
CA THR A 51 3.24 -4.73 -1.15
C THR A 51 2.78 -6.20 -1.06
N ALA A 52 2.58 -6.64 0.18
CA ALA A 52 1.81 -7.81 0.54
C ALA A 52 0.75 -7.43 1.60
N GLY A 53 -0.29 -8.25 1.70
CA GLY A 53 -1.34 -8.09 2.71
C GLY A 53 -0.84 -8.41 4.13
N CYS A 54 -1.60 -7.96 5.13
CA CYS A 54 -1.45 -8.45 6.50
C CYS A 54 -1.95 -9.90 6.65
N THR A 55 -2.85 -10.31 5.76
CA THR A 55 -3.19 -11.72 5.50
C THR A 55 -3.20 -11.98 4.00
N THR A 56 -3.64 -13.17 3.59
CA THR A 56 -3.83 -13.50 2.16
C THR A 56 -4.93 -12.69 1.49
N THR A 57 -5.92 -12.22 2.25
CA THR A 57 -7.12 -11.52 1.71
C THR A 57 -7.37 -10.17 2.36
N THR A 58 -6.42 -9.67 3.15
CA THR A 58 -6.55 -8.35 3.80
C THR A 58 -5.26 -7.58 3.75
N PHE A 59 -5.37 -6.28 3.49
CA PHE A 59 -4.27 -5.32 3.45
C PHE A 59 -4.05 -4.58 4.77
N CYS A 60 -5.10 -4.42 5.59
CA CYS A 60 -5.13 -3.61 6.81
C CYS A 60 -4.79 -2.12 6.57
N PRO A 61 -5.57 -1.37 5.75
CA PRO A 61 -5.22 -0.02 5.31
C PRO A 61 -5.08 0.99 6.43
N ASP A 62 -5.87 0.88 7.50
CA ASP A 62 -5.87 1.82 8.63
C ASP A 62 -4.76 1.55 9.67
N ARG A 63 -4.05 0.43 9.57
CA ARG A 63 -2.97 0.11 10.51
C ARG A 63 -1.78 1.02 10.24
N ALA A 64 -1.18 1.54 11.32
CA ALA A 64 0.07 2.29 11.24
C ALA A 64 1.19 1.41 10.63
N VAL A 65 1.94 2.00 9.70
CA VAL A 65 3.11 1.35 9.09
C VAL A 65 4.23 1.25 10.11
N THR A 66 4.74 0.04 10.34
CA THR A 66 5.95 -0.15 11.15
C THR A 66 7.21 0.22 10.37
N ARG A 67 8.31 0.51 11.06
CA ARG A 67 9.61 0.82 10.42
C ARG A 67 10.09 -0.32 9.52
N GLY A 68 9.83 -1.58 9.90
CA GLY A 68 10.17 -2.75 9.10
C GLY A 68 9.35 -2.85 7.81
N GLU A 69 8.06 -2.54 7.88
CA GLU A 69 7.20 -2.50 6.69
C GLU A 69 7.58 -1.36 5.74
N MET A 70 7.88 -0.18 6.28
CA MET A 70 8.40 0.94 5.48
C MET A 70 9.67 0.54 4.73
N ALA A 71 10.63 -0.10 5.41
CA ALA A 71 11.85 -0.58 4.76
C ALA A 71 11.53 -1.61 3.66
N ALA A 72 10.60 -2.53 3.92
CA ALA A 72 10.20 -3.53 2.95
C ALA A 72 9.51 -2.94 1.71
N PHE A 73 8.72 -1.86 1.86
CA PHE A 73 8.16 -1.13 0.73
C PHE A 73 9.24 -0.45 -0.10
N LEU A 74 10.16 0.27 0.55
CA LEU A 74 11.24 0.98 -0.14
C LEU A 74 12.18 0.03 -0.88
N VAL A 75 12.53 -1.11 -0.26
CA VAL A 75 13.37 -2.13 -0.90
C VAL A 75 12.70 -2.71 -2.14
N ARG A 76 11.39 -2.98 -2.12
CA ARG A 76 10.69 -3.52 -3.29
C ARG A 76 10.38 -2.47 -4.36
N GLY A 77 10.12 -1.23 -3.96
CA GLY A 77 9.77 -0.14 -4.87
C GLY A 77 10.96 0.56 -5.53
N LEU A 78 12.16 0.44 -4.98
CA LEU A 78 13.39 1.04 -5.52
C LEU A 78 14.37 0.02 -6.10
N ALA A 79 13.99 -1.26 -6.11
CA ALA A 79 14.79 -2.33 -6.70
C ALA A 79 14.69 -2.38 -8.22
#